data_AF-I7LTW1-F1
#
_entry.id   AF-I7LTW1-F1
#
_cell.length_a   1.000
_cell.length_b   1.000
_cell.length_c   1.000
_cell.angle_alpha   90.00
_cell.angle_beta   90.00
_cell.angle_gamma   90.00
#
_symmetry.space_group_name_H-M   'P 1'
#
loop_
_entity.id
_entity.type
_entity.pdbx_description
1 polymer ?
#
loop_
_entity_poly.entity_id
_entity_poly.type
_entity_poly.pdbx_seq_one_letter_code
_entity_poly.pdbx_strand_id
1 'polypeptide(L)'
;MGNINAAAKWAFVPSPTDPKHLKYPHAIFSCLLGFVSTILLSGKIQQLIESQYPNLKEGLPQFAKDKALPLLIVYLALMMIVRIKQNGSTSLYEMLWACNLAIVMMICGIIRNSALTVGASLVIISIDQCLWYVDIIGYLLTKKFPVGVAKYLTWPTTTKLRILTSTHHLWFIPLLISILKGSKQLTHHAYFFSFAMTLFQSILGRILAPRYIKQNKGEDIYMNINLAYELWKDIKVKFLASFDQAPGYQAVPFSNFCWNSGNYIFFLILKLILFIIRTISPNAQ
;
A
#
# COMPACT_ATOMS: atom_id res chain seq x y z
N MET A 1 -19.85 26.18 -20.42
CA MET A 1 -19.18 25.06 -19.71
C MET A 1 -18.46 24.12 -20.69
N GLY A 2 -17.65 24.66 -21.59
CA GLY A 2 -16.84 23.91 -22.57
C GLY A 2 -15.37 23.97 -22.18
N ASN A 3 -14.60 22.92 -22.52
CA ASN A 3 -13.16 22.73 -22.31
C ASN A 3 -12.59 22.30 -20.94
N ILE A 4 -13.38 22.19 -19.86
CA ILE A 4 -12.98 21.33 -18.71
C ILE A 4 -13.08 19.82 -19.08
N ASN A 5 -13.56 19.50 -20.29
CA ASN A 5 -14.26 18.24 -20.54
C ASN A 5 -13.43 17.10 -21.16
N ALA A 6 -12.24 17.33 -21.73
CA ALA A 6 -11.48 16.26 -22.40
C ALA A 6 -10.27 15.77 -21.58
N ALA A 7 -9.41 16.68 -21.14
CA ALA A 7 -8.22 16.33 -20.34
C ALA A 7 -8.61 15.71 -18.98
N ALA A 8 -9.60 16.27 -18.29
CA ALA A 8 -10.09 15.71 -17.03
C ALA A 8 -10.76 14.33 -17.23
N LYS A 9 -11.52 14.14 -18.32
CA LYS A 9 -12.07 12.82 -18.67
C LYS A 9 -10.97 11.81 -18.98
N TRP A 10 -9.96 12.23 -19.74
CA TRP A 10 -8.81 11.39 -20.02
C TRP A 10 -8.09 11.00 -18.73
N ALA A 11 -7.85 11.93 -17.81
CA ALA A 11 -7.08 11.70 -16.59
C ALA A 11 -7.83 10.97 -15.46
N PHE A 12 -9.14 11.22 -15.28
CA PHE A 12 -9.84 10.88 -14.03
C PHE A 12 -11.14 10.10 -14.22
N VAL A 13 -11.52 9.76 -15.45
CA VAL A 13 -12.69 8.90 -15.70
C VAL A 13 -12.21 7.48 -16.00
N PRO A 14 -12.26 6.57 -15.01
CA PRO A 14 -11.74 5.22 -15.14
C PRO A 14 -12.82 4.31 -15.75
N SER A 15 -13.08 4.45 -17.06
CA SER A 15 -13.96 3.51 -17.74
C SER A 15 -13.20 2.23 -18.10
N PRO A 16 -13.66 1.02 -17.69
CA PRO A 16 -13.00 -0.24 -18.03
C PRO A 16 -12.77 -0.48 -19.52
N THR A 17 -13.59 0.16 -20.37
CA THR A 17 -13.55 0.05 -21.84
C THR A 17 -12.70 1.13 -22.51
N ASP A 18 -12.17 2.10 -21.76
CA ASP A 18 -11.40 3.20 -22.36
C ASP A 18 -10.03 2.69 -22.85
N PRO A 19 -9.71 2.82 -24.15
CA PRO A 19 -8.49 2.29 -24.73
C PRO A 19 -7.21 2.92 -24.14
N LYS A 20 -7.30 4.04 -23.41
CA LYS A 20 -6.15 4.63 -22.72
C LYS A 20 -5.54 3.69 -21.68
N HIS A 21 -6.35 2.80 -21.07
CA HIS A 21 -5.88 1.90 -20.02
C HIS A 21 -5.00 0.76 -20.52
N LEU A 22 -5.03 0.49 -21.82
CA LEU A 22 -4.12 -0.45 -22.49
C LEU A 22 -2.80 0.22 -22.90
N LYS A 23 -2.71 1.55 -22.87
CA LYS A 23 -1.56 2.32 -23.36
C LYS A 23 -0.71 2.86 -22.20
N TYR A 24 0.58 3.06 -22.47
CA TYR A 24 1.52 3.62 -21.50
C TYR A 24 1.20 5.04 -20.99
N PRO A 25 0.76 6.01 -21.81
CA PRO A 25 0.66 7.40 -21.34
C PRO A 25 -0.21 7.59 -20.10
N HIS A 26 -1.40 6.99 -20.07
CA HIS A 26 -2.29 7.12 -18.90
C HIS A 26 -1.77 6.35 -17.69
N ALA A 27 -1.16 5.18 -17.91
CA ALA A 27 -0.60 4.37 -16.83
C ALA A 27 0.64 5.04 -16.20
N ILE A 28 1.50 5.66 -17.01
CA ILE A 28 2.63 6.49 -16.55
C ILE A 28 2.10 7.70 -15.78
N PHE A 29 1.14 8.44 -16.34
CA PHE A 29 0.50 9.57 -15.66
C PHE A 29 -0.05 9.14 -14.29
N SER A 30 -0.78 8.03 -14.24
CA SER A 30 -1.40 7.52 -13.02
C SER A 30 -0.35 7.15 -11.97
N CYS A 31 0.70 6.42 -12.37
CA CYS A 31 1.81 6.04 -11.48
C CYS A 31 2.57 7.26 -10.95
N LEU A 32 2.92 8.21 -11.81
CA LEU A 32 3.64 9.43 -11.42
C LEU A 32 2.79 10.30 -10.50
N LEU A 33 1.51 10.50 -10.82
CA LEU A 33 0.58 11.23 -9.96
C LEU A 33 0.45 10.51 -8.61
N GLY A 34 0.34 9.18 -8.61
CA GLY A 34 0.39 8.31 -7.44
C GLY A 34 1.57 8.60 -6.52
N PHE A 35 2.77 8.55 -7.08
CA PHE A 35 4.01 8.74 -6.34
C PHE A 35 4.14 10.18 -5.85
N VAL A 36 4.02 11.16 -6.74
CA VAL A 36 4.20 12.58 -6.39
C VAL A 36 3.19 13.00 -5.33
N SER A 37 1.92 12.65 -5.49
CA SER A 37 0.89 13.02 -4.51
C SER A 37 1.09 12.32 -3.16
N THR A 38 1.53 11.05 -3.15
CA THR A 38 1.90 10.34 -1.92
C THR A 38 3.07 11.01 -1.21
N ILE A 39 4.11 11.41 -1.95
CA ILE A 39 5.30 12.11 -1.41
C ILE A 39 4.91 13.47 -0.80
N LEU A 40 4.11 14.25 -1.53
CA LEU A 40 3.70 15.59 -1.11
C LEU A 40 2.74 15.54 0.09
N LEU A 41 1.71 14.69 0.02
CA LEU A 41 0.72 14.58 1.10
C LEU A 41 1.35 14.03 2.37
N SER A 42 2.17 12.97 2.27
CA SER A 42 2.87 12.43 3.43
C SER A 42 3.79 13.47 4.08
N GLY A 43 4.49 14.29 3.28
CA GLY A 43 5.32 15.38 3.79
C GLY A 43 4.51 16.45 4.51
N LYS A 44 3.37 16.85 3.94
CA LYS A 44 2.48 17.84 4.56
C LYS A 44 1.87 17.33 5.87
N ILE A 45 1.37 16.10 5.91
CA ILE A 45 0.81 15.51 7.14
C ILE A 45 1.89 15.36 8.21
N GLN A 46 3.08 14.87 7.83
CA GLN A 46 4.22 14.79 8.74
C GLN A 46 4.55 16.16 9.35
N GLN A 47 4.75 17.18 8.51
CA GLN A 47 5.07 18.54 8.97
C GLN A 47 3.98 19.11 9.87
N LEU A 48 2.71 18.92 9.51
CA LEU A 48 1.57 19.37 10.31
C LEU A 48 1.60 18.73 11.71
N ILE A 49 1.71 17.41 11.78
CA ILE A 49 1.71 16.68 13.06
C ILE A 49 2.96 17.04 13.88
N GLU A 50 4.17 17.03 13.29
CA GLU A 50 5.41 17.33 14.01
C GLU A 50 5.48 18.80 14.46
N SER A 51 4.82 19.73 13.75
CA SER A 51 4.70 21.14 14.19
C SER A 51 3.78 21.30 15.39
N GLN A 52 2.71 20.51 15.46
CA GLN A 52 1.76 20.52 16.59
C GLN A 52 2.28 19.73 17.80
N TYR A 53 3.07 18.68 17.55
CA TYR A 53 3.61 17.78 18.57
C TYR A 53 5.11 17.59 18.40
N PRO A 54 5.95 18.59 18.77
CA PRO A 54 7.40 18.54 18.55
C PRO A 54 8.09 17.36 19.23
N ASN A 55 7.51 16.82 20.31
CA ASN A 55 8.01 15.63 21.00
C ASN A 55 7.96 14.34 20.16
N LEU A 56 7.22 14.35 19.05
CA LEU A 56 7.15 13.25 18.07
C LEU A 56 8.30 13.28 17.06
N LYS A 57 9.04 14.39 16.97
CA LYS A 57 10.18 14.52 16.07
C LYS A 57 11.32 13.64 16.58
N GLU A 58 11.52 12.53 15.91
CA GLU A 58 12.50 11.52 16.26
C GLU A 58 13.25 11.06 15.02
N GLY A 59 14.58 11.02 15.14
CA GLY A 59 15.46 10.56 14.08
C GLY A 59 15.42 9.04 13.91
N LEU A 60 15.89 8.59 12.76
CA LEU A 60 16.04 7.18 12.45
C LEU A 60 17.49 6.74 12.68
N PRO A 61 17.72 5.46 13.00
CA PRO A 61 19.07 4.93 13.15
C PRO A 61 19.84 5.01 11.82
N GLN A 62 21.17 5.15 11.90
CA GLN A 62 22.02 5.37 10.73
C GLN A 62 21.90 4.25 9.67
N PHE A 63 21.72 2.99 10.10
CA PHE A 63 21.54 1.87 9.17
C PHE A 63 20.31 2.04 8.25
N ALA A 64 19.29 2.80 8.67
CA ALA A 64 18.13 3.07 7.83
C ALA A 64 18.55 3.83 6.56
N LYS A 65 19.47 4.79 6.69
CA LYS A 65 20.03 5.55 5.56
C LYS A 65 21.05 4.72 4.78
N ASP A 66 21.96 4.04 5.48
CA ASP A 66 23.09 3.37 4.84
C ASP A 66 22.72 2.06 4.13
N LYS A 67 21.67 1.38 4.60
CA LYS A 67 21.30 0.03 4.14
C LYS A 67 19.85 -0.06 3.68
N ALA A 68 18.89 0.39 4.49
CA ALA A 68 17.48 0.22 4.16
C ALA A 68 17.03 1.09 2.98
N LEU A 69 17.45 2.36 2.93
CA LEU A 69 17.14 3.28 1.84
C LEU A 69 17.61 2.76 0.47
N PRO A 70 18.89 2.40 0.24
CA PRO A 70 19.31 1.88 -1.05
C PRO A 70 18.60 0.57 -1.40
N LEU A 71 18.38 -0.32 -0.42
CA LEU A 71 17.60 -1.55 -0.62
C LEU A 71 16.19 -1.25 -1.14
N LEU A 72 15.46 -0.31 -0.52
CA LEU A 72 14.10 0.03 -0.90
C LEU A 72 14.03 0.69 -2.28
N ILE A 73 14.97 1.58 -2.62
CA ILE A 73 15.05 2.23 -3.94
C ILE A 73 15.31 1.17 -5.02
N VAL A 74 16.31 0.30 -4.81
CA VAL A 74 16.64 -0.77 -5.75
C VAL A 74 15.47 -1.74 -5.88
N TYR A 75 14.84 -2.13 -4.77
CA TYR A 75 13.68 -3.02 -4.79
C TYR A 75 12.51 -2.43 -5.58
N LEU A 76 12.16 -1.16 -5.33
CA LEU A 76 11.08 -0.48 -6.06
C LEU A 76 11.38 -0.40 -7.57
N ALA A 77 12.61 -0.03 -7.94
CA ALA A 77 13.02 0.03 -9.34
C ALA A 77 12.97 -1.35 -10.02
N LEU A 78 13.53 -2.39 -9.38
CA LEU A 78 13.50 -3.76 -9.89
C LEU A 78 12.07 -4.27 -10.01
N MET A 79 11.22 -4.05 -9.01
CA MET A 79 9.81 -4.43 -9.04
C MET A 79 9.09 -3.77 -10.22
N MET A 80 9.29 -2.46 -10.44
CA MET A 80 8.71 -1.75 -11.57
C MET A 80 9.20 -2.30 -12.91
N ILE A 81 10.52 -2.41 -13.11
CA ILE A 81 11.12 -2.90 -14.37
C ILE A 81 10.64 -4.31 -14.70
N VAL A 82 10.70 -5.22 -13.73
CA VAL A 82 10.30 -6.62 -13.90
C VAL A 82 8.82 -6.69 -14.25
N ARG A 83 7.96 -6.00 -13.51
CA ARG A 83 6.51 -6.05 -13.73
C ARG A 83 6.09 -5.41 -15.06
N ILE A 84 6.71 -4.28 -15.45
CA ILE A 84 6.50 -3.67 -16.78
C ILE A 84 6.90 -4.64 -17.89
N LYS A 85 8.04 -5.34 -17.75
CA LYS A 85 8.45 -6.35 -18.74
C LYS A 85 7.45 -7.50 -18.88
N GLN A 86 6.71 -7.82 -17.80
CA GLN A 86 5.77 -8.94 -17.77
C GLN A 86 4.36 -8.56 -18.24
N ASN A 87 3.81 -7.46 -17.74
CA ASN A 87 2.40 -7.10 -17.96
C ASN A 87 2.23 -5.75 -18.69
N GLY A 88 3.33 -5.15 -19.16
CA GLY A 88 3.32 -3.89 -19.89
C GLY A 88 2.84 -2.71 -19.05
N SER A 89 2.01 -1.85 -19.66
CA SER A 89 1.48 -0.63 -19.07
C SER A 89 0.64 -0.89 -17.81
N THR A 90 -0.02 -2.05 -17.72
CA THR A 90 -0.94 -2.37 -16.61
C THR A 90 -0.22 -2.41 -15.26
N SER A 91 1.04 -2.81 -15.24
CA SER A 91 1.86 -2.84 -14.02
C SER A 91 2.17 -1.47 -13.42
N LEU A 92 2.03 -0.39 -14.19
CA LEU A 92 2.16 0.96 -13.64
C LEU A 92 0.95 1.35 -12.78
N TYR A 93 -0.26 0.85 -13.09
CA TYR A 93 -1.39 1.01 -12.18
C TYR A 93 -1.20 0.19 -10.90
N GLU A 94 -0.59 -1.00 -11.00
CA GLU A 94 -0.29 -1.81 -9.82
C GLU A 94 0.65 -1.09 -8.85
N MET A 95 1.46 -0.13 -9.30
CA MET A 95 2.28 0.68 -8.38
C MET A 95 1.44 1.57 -7.45
N LEU A 96 0.13 1.70 -7.70
CA LEU A 96 -0.81 2.42 -6.83
C LEU A 96 -1.36 1.57 -5.67
N TRP A 97 -1.06 0.26 -5.62
CA TRP A 97 -1.39 -0.56 -4.45
C TRP A 97 -0.75 0.03 -3.18
N ALA A 98 -1.48 0.04 -2.07
CA ALA A 98 -1.07 0.64 -0.81
C ALA A 98 0.28 0.07 -0.31
N CYS A 99 0.54 -1.22 -0.51
CA CYS A 99 1.82 -1.84 -0.19
C CYS A 99 3.00 -1.25 -0.99
N ASN A 100 2.79 -0.93 -2.28
CA ASN A 100 3.80 -0.32 -3.13
C ASN A 100 3.98 1.17 -2.79
N LEU A 101 2.89 1.90 -2.56
CA LEU A 101 2.95 3.30 -2.12
C LEU A 101 3.54 3.45 -0.71
N ALA A 102 3.39 2.45 0.16
CA ALA A 102 4.06 2.42 1.46
C ALA A 102 5.58 2.31 1.33
N ILE A 103 6.13 1.66 0.29
CA ILE A 103 7.57 1.69 -0.01
C ILE A 103 8.01 3.11 -0.36
N VAL A 104 7.23 3.83 -1.17
CA VAL A 104 7.50 5.25 -1.50
C VAL A 104 7.45 6.12 -0.23
N MET A 105 6.44 5.94 0.61
CA MET A 105 6.33 6.64 1.90
C MET A 105 7.52 6.33 2.82
N MET A 106 7.95 5.07 2.87
CA MET A 106 9.10 4.64 3.66
C MET A 106 10.39 5.31 3.20
N ILE A 107 10.65 5.34 1.89
CA ILE A 107 11.80 6.04 1.29
C ILE A 107 11.78 7.52 1.71
N CYS A 108 10.62 8.19 1.61
CA CYS A 108 10.48 9.57 2.06
C CYS A 108 10.68 9.74 3.56
N GLY A 109 10.17 8.83 4.38
CA GLY A 109 10.36 8.82 5.83
C GLY A 109 11.84 8.71 6.19
N ILE A 110 12.61 7.87 5.50
CA ILE A 110 14.06 7.75 5.71
C ILE A 110 14.80 9.01 5.28
N ILE A 111 14.51 9.55 4.09
CA ILE A 111 15.14 10.77 3.57
C ILE A 111 14.89 11.95 4.52
N ARG A 112 13.67 12.08 5.03
CA ARG A 112 13.28 13.14 5.98
C ARG A 112 13.66 12.84 7.43
N ASN A 113 14.26 11.68 7.68
CA ASN A 113 14.63 11.21 9.01
C ASN A 113 13.44 11.24 10.01
N SER A 114 12.25 10.81 9.58
CA SER A 114 11.00 10.89 10.35
C SER A 114 10.50 9.50 10.75
N ALA A 115 10.67 9.16 12.03
CA ALA A 115 10.10 7.95 12.62
C ALA A 115 8.56 7.90 12.51
N LEU A 116 7.89 9.06 12.55
CA LEU A 116 6.43 9.14 12.38
C LEU A 116 5.98 8.63 11.00
N THR A 117 6.66 9.03 9.93
CA THR A 117 6.33 8.60 8.56
C THR A 117 6.62 7.11 8.35
N VAL A 118 7.71 6.61 8.92
CA VAL A 118 8.04 5.18 8.92
C VAL A 118 6.97 4.40 9.70
N GLY A 119 6.59 4.86 10.89
CA GLY A 119 5.52 4.28 11.70
C GLY A 119 4.17 4.26 10.98
N ALA A 120 3.80 5.35 10.30
CA ALA A 120 2.58 5.39 9.50
C ALA A 120 2.63 4.37 8.35
N SER A 121 3.78 4.23 7.67
CA SER A 121 3.98 3.24 6.61
C SER A 121 3.81 1.80 7.13
N LEU A 122 4.30 1.51 8.34
CA LEU A 122 4.11 0.22 9.02
C LEU A 122 2.64 -0.07 9.29
N VAL A 123 1.87 0.94 9.72
CA VAL A 123 0.44 0.75 10.01
C VAL A 123 -0.37 0.54 8.72
N ILE A 124 -0.09 1.29 7.64
CA ILE A 124 -0.79 1.17 6.35
C ILE A 124 -0.81 -0.27 5.84
N ILE A 125 0.33 -0.96 5.91
CA ILE A 125 0.54 -2.31 5.36
C ILE A 125 0.14 -3.43 6.32
N SER A 126 -0.17 -3.10 7.58
CA SER A 126 -0.17 -4.08 8.66
C SER A 126 -1.21 -5.19 8.47
N ILE A 127 -2.48 -4.85 8.22
CA ILE A 127 -3.52 -5.84 7.99
C ILE A 127 -3.21 -6.74 6.79
N ASP A 128 -2.86 -6.16 5.64
CA ASP A 128 -2.65 -6.90 4.40
C ASP A 128 -1.48 -7.90 4.52
N GLN A 129 -0.35 -7.47 5.08
CA GLN A 129 0.80 -8.35 5.27
C GLN A 129 0.57 -9.39 6.37
N CYS A 130 -0.18 -9.05 7.43
CA CYS A 130 -0.55 -10.04 8.43
C CYS A 130 -1.51 -11.10 7.89
N LEU A 131 -2.47 -10.73 7.04
CA LEU A 131 -3.33 -11.70 6.35
C LEU A 131 -2.50 -12.60 5.42
N TRP A 132 -1.45 -12.06 4.79
CA TRP A 132 -0.46 -12.84 4.06
C TRP A 132 0.26 -13.87 4.93
N TYR A 133 0.71 -13.49 6.13
CA TYR A 133 1.33 -14.44 7.06
C TYR A 133 0.38 -15.59 7.41
N VAL A 134 -0.88 -15.27 7.73
CA VAL A 134 -1.92 -16.28 8.02
C VAL A 134 -2.11 -17.21 6.82
N ASP A 135 -2.16 -16.66 5.62
CA ASP A 135 -2.34 -17.44 4.39
C ASP A 135 -1.17 -18.34 4.06
N ILE A 136 0.07 -17.85 4.15
CA ILE A 136 1.26 -18.65 3.87
C ILE A 136 1.41 -19.78 4.91
N ILE A 137 1.25 -19.48 6.20
CA ILE A 137 1.29 -20.50 7.26
C ILE A 137 0.17 -21.53 7.06
N GLY A 138 -1.05 -21.06 6.81
CA GLY A 138 -2.20 -21.92 6.54
C GLY A 138 -1.98 -22.83 5.33
N TYR A 139 -1.40 -22.30 4.26
CA TYR A 139 -1.10 -23.09 3.05
C TYR A 139 0.00 -24.12 3.30
N LEU A 140 1.06 -23.77 4.04
CA LEU A 140 2.12 -24.71 4.38
C LEU A 140 1.59 -25.89 5.21
N LEU A 141 0.73 -25.62 6.20
CA LEU A 141 0.18 -26.62 7.13
C LEU A 141 -0.97 -27.44 6.53
N THR A 142 -1.86 -26.82 5.76
CA THR A 142 -3.14 -27.42 5.36
C THR A 142 -3.37 -27.49 3.85
N LYS A 143 -2.46 -26.93 3.04
CA LYS A 143 -2.62 -26.73 1.58
C LYS A 143 -3.83 -25.87 1.20
N LYS A 144 -4.36 -25.08 2.14
CA LYS A 144 -5.45 -24.12 1.94
C LYS A 144 -5.03 -22.72 2.36
N PHE A 145 -5.54 -21.70 1.68
CA PHE A 145 -5.41 -20.30 2.07
C PHE A 145 -6.61 -19.92 2.95
N PRO A 146 -6.46 -19.77 4.28
CA PRO A 146 -7.59 -19.54 5.18
C PRO A 146 -8.34 -18.23 4.90
N VAL A 147 -7.63 -17.21 4.45
CA VAL A 147 -8.18 -15.88 4.12
C VAL A 147 -8.32 -15.73 2.60
N GLY A 148 -7.28 -16.10 1.85
CA GLY A 148 -7.26 -16.06 0.39
C GLY A 148 -6.55 -14.87 -0.24
N VAL A 149 -5.99 -13.94 0.54
CA VAL A 149 -5.24 -12.77 0.06
C VAL A 149 -3.96 -13.14 -0.71
N ALA A 150 -3.29 -14.24 -0.34
CA ALA A 150 -2.07 -14.72 -0.99
C ALA A 150 -2.33 -15.89 -1.96
N LYS A 151 -3.60 -16.25 -2.18
CA LYS A 151 -3.98 -17.39 -3.04
C LYS A 151 -3.53 -17.22 -4.49
N TYR A 152 -3.38 -15.98 -4.95
CA TYR A 152 -2.92 -15.71 -6.31
C TYR A 152 -1.51 -16.27 -6.59
N LEU A 153 -0.70 -16.53 -5.55
CA LEU A 153 0.64 -17.11 -5.70
C LEU A 153 0.64 -18.50 -6.32
N THR A 154 -0.47 -19.25 -6.20
CA THR A 154 -0.61 -20.59 -6.77
C THR A 154 -1.38 -20.61 -8.08
N TRP A 155 -1.76 -19.45 -8.62
CA TRP A 155 -2.43 -19.40 -9.93
C TRP A 155 -1.44 -19.80 -11.04
N PRO A 156 -1.86 -20.60 -12.03
CA PRO A 156 -0.99 -20.98 -13.15
C PRO A 156 -0.43 -19.78 -13.94
N THR A 157 -1.13 -18.65 -13.91
CA THR A 157 -0.75 -17.39 -14.56
C THR A 157 0.27 -16.57 -13.76
N THR A 158 0.50 -16.90 -12.48
CA THR A 158 1.44 -16.18 -11.63
C THR A 158 2.87 -16.65 -11.87
N THR A 159 3.67 -15.76 -12.46
CA THR A 159 5.07 -16.04 -12.78
C THR A 159 5.97 -16.07 -11.54
N LYS A 160 7.11 -16.78 -11.62
CA LYS A 160 8.12 -16.79 -10.53
C LYS A 160 8.65 -15.39 -10.18
N LEU A 161 8.82 -14.53 -11.17
CA LEU A 161 9.24 -13.14 -10.98
C LEU A 161 8.14 -12.30 -10.29
N ARG A 162 6.86 -12.56 -10.57
CA ARG A 162 5.73 -11.95 -9.84
C ARG A 162 5.75 -12.37 -8.37
N ILE A 163 6.01 -13.65 -8.08
CA ILE A 163 6.17 -14.15 -6.71
C ILE A 163 7.32 -13.42 -6.02
N LEU A 164 8.50 -13.36 -6.65
CA LEU A 164 9.68 -12.69 -6.10
C LEU A 164 9.41 -11.21 -5.78
N THR A 165 8.79 -10.47 -6.71
CA THR A 165 8.40 -9.06 -6.52
C THR A 165 7.19 -8.86 -5.62
N SER A 166 6.59 -9.92 -5.09
CA SER A 166 5.55 -9.88 -4.05
C SER A 166 6.10 -10.27 -2.67
N THR A 167 7.35 -10.71 -2.57
CA THR A 167 7.94 -11.11 -1.27
C THR A 167 8.05 -9.97 -0.25
N HIS A 168 7.87 -8.70 -0.65
CA HIS A 168 7.81 -7.59 0.30
C HIS A 168 6.65 -7.73 1.28
N HIS A 169 5.59 -8.45 0.94
CA HIS A 169 4.54 -8.81 1.91
C HIS A 169 5.07 -9.67 3.08
N LEU A 170 6.27 -10.25 2.94
CA LEU A 170 6.90 -11.05 3.99
C LEU A 170 7.92 -10.24 4.81
N TRP A 171 8.85 -9.57 4.14
CA TRP A 171 10.00 -8.95 4.80
C TRP A 171 9.81 -7.47 5.18
N PHE A 172 8.77 -6.80 4.67
CA PHE A 172 8.65 -5.35 4.84
C PHE A 172 8.29 -4.96 6.28
N ILE A 173 7.32 -5.62 6.93
CA ILE A 173 7.05 -5.41 8.38
C ILE A 173 8.32 -5.62 9.24
N PRO A 174 9.06 -6.75 9.12
CA PRO A 174 10.31 -6.95 9.87
C PRO A 174 11.34 -5.83 9.66
N LEU A 175 11.50 -5.33 8.43
CA LEU A 175 12.38 -4.21 8.13
C LEU A 175 11.95 -2.93 8.87
N LEU A 176 10.66 -2.59 8.85
CA LEU A 176 10.15 -1.40 9.54
C LEU A 176 10.26 -1.52 11.06
N ILE A 177 9.98 -2.70 11.63
CA ILE A 177 10.19 -2.95 13.07
C ILE A 177 11.67 -2.77 13.42
N SER A 178 12.59 -3.29 12.60
CA SER A 178 14.02 -3.15 12.83
C SER A 178 14.49 -1.69 12.83
N ILE A 179 13.86 -0.85 12.00
CA ILE A 179 14.15 0.60 11.92
C ILE A 179 13.55 1.36 13.10
N LEU A 180 12.36 0.96 13.55
CA LEU A 180 11.63 1.62 14.65
C LEU A 180 11.97 1.08 16.04
N LYS A 181 12.77 0.02 16.17
CA LYS A 181 13.04 -0.64 17.46
C LYS A 181 13.65 0.29 18.53
N GLY A 182 14.40 1.31 18.10
CA GLY A 182 15.01 2.32 18.98
C GLY A 182 14.10 3.54 19.22
N SER A 183 12.95 3.62 18.55
CA SER A 183 12.06 4.78 18.64
C SER A 183 11.27 4.81 19.95
N LYS A 184 10.91 6.02 20.42
CA LYS A 184 10.22 6.24 21.70
C LYS A 184 8.91 5.46 21.83
N GLN A 185 8.08 5.41 20.79
CA GLN A 185 6.93 4.49 20.67
C GLN A 185 6.23 4.70 19.32
N LEU A 186 5.54 3.67 18.83
CA LEU A 186 4.54 3.85 17.79
C LEU A 186 3.33 4.63 18.36
N THR A 187 3.15 5.88 17.93
CA THR A 187 2.14 6.79 18.50
C THR A 187 0.81 6.69 17.75
N HIS A 188 -0.29 7.10 18.40
CA HIS A 188 -1.61 7.15 17.73
C HIS A 188 -1.64 8.12 16.54
N HIS A 189 -0.74 9.11 16.51
CA HIS A 189 -0.56 9.98 15.35
C HIS A 189 -0.11 9.21 14.10
N ALA A 190 0.70 8.16 14.26
CA ALA A 190 1.06 7.28 13.14
C ALA A 190 -0.17 6.54 12.59
N TYR A 191 -1.10 6.14 13.45
CA TYR A 191 -2.38 5.56 13.02
C TYR A 191 -3.24 6.57 12.27
N PHE A 192 -3.49 7.77 12.81
CA PHE A 192 -4.28 8.78 12.10
C PHE A 192 -3.64 9.23 10.77
N PHE A 193 -2.31 9.31 10.73
CA PHE A 193 -1.57 9.53 9.49
C PHE A 193 -1.82 8.38 8.50
N SER A 194 -1.67 7.12 8.92
CA SER A 194 -1.97 5.97 8.06
C SER A 194 -3.42 5.94 7.56
N PHE A 195 -4.38 6.33 8.39
CA PHE A 195 -5.79 6.45 8.02
C PHE A 195 -5.98 7.48 6.91
N ALA A 196 -5.46 8.70 7.09
CA ALA A 196 -5.54 9.76 6.09
C ALA A 196 -4.89 9.33 4.76
N MET A 197 -3.75 8.66 4.82
CA MET A 197 -3.04 8.18 3.62
C MET A 197 -3.78 7.05 2.93
N THR A 198 -4.31 6.05 3.65
CA THR A 198 -5.06 4.96 3.02
C THR A 198 -6.35 5.47 2.39
N LEU A 199 -7.06 6.41 3.03
CA LEU A 199 -8.24 7.05 2.45
C LEU A 199 -7.88 7.76 1.15
N PHE A 200 -6.83 8.58 1.18
CA PHE A 200 -6.32 9.26 0.00
C PHE A 200 -5.94 8.27 -1.11
N GLN A 201 -5.21 7.20 -0.80
CA GLN A 201 -4.80 6.17 -1.76
C GLN A 201 -5.97 5.38 -2.34
N SER A 202 -7.04 5.19 -1.56
CA SER A 202 -8.28 4.53 -2.02
C SER A 202 -9.04 5.42 -2.99
N ILE A 203 -9.16 6.72 -2.68
CA ILE A 203 -9.74 7.73 -3.59
C ILE A 203 -8.90 7.79 -4.88
N LEU A 204 -7.58 7.85 -4.76
CA LEU A 204 -6.67 7.94 -5.89
C LEU A 204 -6.74 6.70 -6.78
N GLY A 205 -6.76 5.51 -6.18
CA GLY A 205 -7.00 4.25 -6.90
C GLY A 205 -8.33 4.26 -7.64
N ARG A 206 -9.39 4.78 -7.01
CA ARG A 206 -10.71 4.88 -7.64
C ARG A 206 -10.73 5.84 -8.82
N ILE A 207 -10.09 7.01 -8.76
CA ILE A 207 -10.17 8.00 -9.85
C ILE A 207 -9.21 7.71 -11.01
N LEU A 208 -8.09 7.01 -10.74
CA LEU A 208 -7.05 6.77 -11.75
C LEU A 208 -7.12 5.38 -12.40
N ALA A 209 -7.60 4.36 -11.68
CA ALA A 209 -7.59 3.00 -12.18
C ALA A 209 -9.02 2.45 -12.29
N PRO A 210 -9.38 1.81 -13.42
CA PRO A 210 -10.66 1.12 -13.53
C PRO A 210 -10.65 -0.17 -12.72
N ARG A 211 -11.83 -0.64 -12.31
CA ARG A 211 -12.00 -1.92 -11.61
C ARG A 211 -11.46 -3.12 -12.39
N TYR A 212 -11.64 -3.08 -13.71
CA TYR A 212 -11.12 -4.05 -14.66
C TYR A 212 -10.57 -3.30 -15.87
N ILE A 213 -9.54 -3.83 -16.52
CA ILE A 213 -9.08 -3.35 -17.83
C ILE A 213 -9.51 -4.39 -18.85
N LYS A 214 -10.40 -3.99 -19.78
CA LYS A 214 -10.85 -4.89 -20.84
C LYS A 214 -9.74 -5.15 -21.84
N GLN A 215 -9.47 -6.41 -22.12
CA GLN A 215 -8.54 -6.81 -23.17
C GLN A 215 -9.27 -7.02 -24.50
N ASN A 216 -8.62 -6.66 -25.62
CA ASN A 216 -9.18 -6.93 -26.95
C ASN A 216 -9.22 -8.44 -27.27
N LYS A 217 -8.32 -9.22 -26.64
CA LYS A 217 -8.22 -10.67 -26.72
C LYS A 217 -7.72 -11.16 -25.36
N GLY A 218 -8.40 -12.14 -24.75
CA GLY A 218 -8.04 -12.69 -23.44
C GLY A 218 -9.04 -12.33 -22.34
N GLU A 219 -8.68 -12.68 -21.10
CA GLU A 219 -9.48 -12.38 -19.91
C GLU A 219 -9.25 -10.94 -19.44
N ASP A 220 -10.29 -10.31 -18.89
CA ASP A 220 -10.19 -8.97 -18.31
C ASP A 220 -9.19 -8.94 -17.14
N ILE A 221 -8.33 -7.92 -17.11
CA ILE A 221 -7.38 -7.75 -16.01
C ILE A 221 -8.11 -7.11 -14.84
N TYR A 222 -8.17 -7.80 -13.71
CA TYR A 222 -8.75 -7.27 -12.47
C TYR A 222 -7.81 -6.27 -11.79
N MET A 223 -8.30 -5.04 -11.57
CA MET A 223 -7.53 -3.87 -11.09
C MET A 223 -8.26 -3.12 -9.96
N ASN A 224 -8.84 -3.84 -9.00
CA ASN A 224 -9.49 -3.25 -7.83
C ASN A 224 -8.49 -2.73 -6.78
N ILE A 225 -7.75 -1.69 -7.17
CA ILE A 225 -6.68 -1.08 -6.37
C ILE A 225 -7.25 -0.52 -5.07
N ASN A 226 -6.64 -0.90 -3.95
CA ASN A 226 -6.93 -0.38 -2.60
C ASN A 226 -8.41 -0.52 -2.20
N LEU A 227 -9.08 -1.59 -2.63
CA LEU A 227 -10.50 -1.84 -2.33
C LEU A 227 -11.39 -0.66 -2.73
N ALA A 228 -10.98 0.04 -3.80
CA ALA A 228 -11.66 1.22 -4.30
C ALA A 228 -13.06 0.90 -4.82
N TYR A 229 -13.32 -0.34 -5.25
CA TYR A 229 -14.57 -0.74 -5.89
C TYR A 229 -15.32 -1.85 -5.18
N GLU A 230 -14.61 -2.86 -4.67
CA GLU A 230 -15.19 -4.04 -4.02
C GLU A 230 -14.21 -4.68 -3.03
N LEU A 231 -14.67 -5.63 -2.24
CA LEU A 231 -13.80 -6.54 -1.50
C LEU A 231 -13.11 -7.51 -2.48
N TRP A 232 -11.96 -8.08 -2.09
CA TRP A 232 -11.34 -9.13 -2.90
C TRP A 232 -12.23 -10.37 -2.96
N LYS A 233 -12.39 -10.93 -4.17
CA LYS A 233 -13.29 -12.07 -4.45
C LYS A 233 -12.99 -13.32 -3.61
N ASP A 234 -11.74 -13.47 -3.18
CA ASP A 234 -11.32 -14.61 -2.37
C ASP A 234 -11.69 -14.45 -0.88
N ILE A 235 -12.01 -13.23 -0.40
CA ILE A 235 -12.44 -12.98 0.98
C ILE A 235 -13.96 -13.20 1.10
N LYS A 236 -14.36 -14.18 1.94
CA LYS A 236 -15.77 -14.62 2.08
C LYS A 236 -16.51 -13.97 3.26
N VAL A 237 -16.24 -12.70 3.55
CA VAL A 237 -16.88 -11.99 4.68
C VAL A 237 -17.95 -11.03 4.16
N LYS A 238 -19.22 -11.46 4.19
CA LYS A 238 -20.35 -10.71 3.59
C LYS A 238 -20.47 -9.27 4.08
N PHE A 239 -20.24 -9.03 5.38
CA PHE A 239 -20.31 -7.67 5.94
C PHE A 239 -19.32 -6.72 5.26
N LEU A 240 -18.08 -7.17 5.01
CA LEU A 240 -17.05 -6.36 4.35
C LEU A 240 -17.38 -6.06 2.87
N ALA A 241 -18.28 -6.83 2.26
CA ALA A 241 -18.73 -6.67 0.89
C ALA A 241 -20.05 -5.86 0.76
N SER A 242 -20.56 -5.27 1.86
CA SER A 242 -21.89 -4.63 1.89
C SER A 242 -22.08 -3.48 0.90
N PHE A 243 -20.98 -2.81 0.52
CA PHE A 243 -20.99 -1.69 -0.42
C PHE A 243 -20.16 -1.96 -1.69
N ASP A 244 -19.97 -3.24 -2.03
CA ASP A 244 -19.33 -3.62 -3.29
C ASP A 244 -20.09 -3.00 -4.47
N GLN A 245 -19.36 -2.37 -5.37
CA GLN A 245 -19.89 -1.65 -6.53
C GLN A 245 -20.80 -0.45 -6.23
N ALA A 246 -20.96 -0.05 -4.97
CA ALA A 246 -21.66 1.18 -4.64
C ALA A 246 -20.92 2.43 -5.19
N PRO A 247 -21.61 3.58 -5.30
CA PRO A 247 -20.96 4.85 -5.62
C PRO A 247 -19.75 5.15 -4.73
N GLY A 248 -18.75 5.84 -5.25
CA GLY A 248 -17.47 6.02 -4.56
C GLY A 248 -17.57 6.69 -3.20
N TYR A 249 -18.54 7.60 -3.03
CA TYR A 249 -18.82 8.27 -1.76
C TYR A 249 -19.42 7.34 -0.68
N GLN A 250 -19.84 6.12 -1.04
CA GLN A 250 -20.28 5.08 -0.11
C GLN A 250 -19.22 3.99 0.04
N ALA A 251 -18.78 3.42 -1.09
CA ALA A 251 -17.86 2.28 -1.10
C ALA A 251 -16.50 2.62 -0.47
N VAL A 252 -15.90 3.76 -0.83
CA VAL A 252 -14.54 4.12 -0.36
C VAL A 252 -14.53 4.42 1.14
N PRO A 253 -15.43 5.27 1.69
CA PRO A 253 -15.45 5.48 3.14
C PRO A 253 -15.73 4.19 3.93
N PHE A 254 -16.64 3.35 3.45
CA PHE A 254 -16.94 2.07 4.11
C PHE A 254 -15.76 1.11 4.09
N SER A 255 -15.17 0.84 2.93
CA SER A 255 -14.03 -0.07 2.81
C SER A 255 -12.84 0.45 3.60
N ASN A 256 -12.59 1.76 3.56
CA ASN A 256 -11.51 2.39 4.29
C ASN A 256 -11.74 2.35 5.80
N PHE A 257 -12.96 2.54 6.28
CA PHE A 257 -13.30 2.36 7.70
C PHE A 257 -13.01 0.92 8.15
N CYS A 258 -13.57 -0.08 7.45
CA CYS A 258 -13.38 -1.48 7.81
C CYS A 258 -11.90 -1.89 7.80
N TRP A 259 -11.16 -1.50 6.76
CA TRP A 259 -9.74 -1.84 6.63
C TRP A 259 -8.90 -1.14 7.70
N ASN A 260 -9.19 0.14 8.00
CA ASN A 260 -8.49 0.86 9.06
C ASN A 260 -8.87 0.42 10.48
N SER A 261 -10.06 -0.15 10.69
CA SER A 261 -10.37 -0.82 11.96
C SER A 261 -9.48 -2.03 12.17
N GLY A 262 -9.23 -2.81 11.12
CA GLY A 262 -8.26 -3.91 11.18
C GLY A 262 -6.83 -3.42 11.36
N ASN A 263 -6.39 -2.38 10.64
CA ASN A 263 -5.09 -1.74 10.88
C ASN A 263 -4.96 -1.20 12.30
N TYR A 264 -6.03 -0.76 12.94
CA TYR A 264 -5.99 -0.31 14.34
C TYR A 264 -5.66 -1.46 15.29
N ILE A 265 -6.26 -2.64 15.09
CA ILE A 265 -5.95 -3.84 15.86
C ILE A 265 -4.47 -4.20 15.70
N PHE A 266 -3.96 -4.24 14.47
CA PHE A 266 -2.55 -4.53 14.22
C PHE A 266 -1.61 -3.43 14.72
N PHE A 267 -2.02 -2.17 14.66
CA PHE A 267 -1.29 -1.06 15.28
C PHE A 267 -1.08 -1.29 16.78
N LEU A 268 -2.09 -1.73 17.52
CA LEU A 268 -1.97 -2.05 18.94
C LEU A 268 -0.99 -3.21 19.18
N ILE A 269 -1.06 -4.26 18.35
CA ILE A 269 -0.13 -5.40 18.41
C ILE A 269 1.31 -4.94 18.13
N LEU A 270 1.53 -4.18 17.05
CA LEU A 270 2.85 -3.67 16.67
C LEU A 270 3.42 -2.71 17.72
N LYS A 271 2.57 -1.87 18.32
CA LYS A 271 2.93 -1.00 19.45
C LYS A 271 3.42 -1.81 20.65
N LEU A 272 2.75 -2.93 20.97
CA LEU A 272 3.18 -3.85 22.02
C LEU A 272 4.49 -4.57 21.66
N ILE A 273 4.64 -5.05 20.42
CA ILE A 273 5.88 -5.70 19.95
C ILE A 273 7.08 -4.75 20.08
N LEU A 274 6.94 -3.52 19.59
CA LEU A 274 8.00 -2.50 19.70
C LEU A 274 8.31 -2.16 21.16
N PHE A 275 7.29 -2.11 22.03
CA PHE A 275 7.49 -1.92 23.47
C PHE A 275 8.31 -3.08 24.07
N ILE A 276 7.96 -4.33 23.78
CA ILE A 276 8.66 -5.52 24.27
C ILE A 276 10.11 -5.54 23.78
N ILE A 277 10.34 -5.32 22.48
CA ILE A 277 11.69 -5.30 21.89
C ILE A 277 12.57 -4.28 22.61
N ARG A 278 12.05 -3.08 22.87
CA ARG A 278 12.78 -2.03 23.57
C ARG A 278 13.10 -2.41 25.02
N THR A 279 12.16 -3.02 25.73
CA THR A 279 12.37 -3.47 27.11
C THR A 279 13.44 -4.56 27.19
N ILE A 280 13.51 -5.46 26.20
CA ILE A 280 14.49 -6.55 26.16
C ILE A 280 15.86 -6.07 25.64
N SER A 281 15.90 -5.04 24.79
CA SER A 281 17.12 -4.51 24.17
C SER A 281 17.33 -3.01 24.46
N PRO A 282 17.56 -2.61 25.73
CA PRO A 282 17.68 -1.21 26.10
C PRO A 282 18.88 -0.49 25.47
N ASN A 283 19.92 -1.22 25.09
CA ASN A 283 21.15 -0.68 24.48
C ASN A 283 21.06 -0.53 22.94
N ALA A 284 19.88 -0.71 22.34
CA ALA A 284 19.69 -0.60 20.88
C ALA A 284 19.41 0.83 20.38
N GLN A 285 19.62 1.86 21.23
CA GLN A 285 19.45 3.27 20.90
C GLN A 285 20.67 3.85 20.18
#